data_AF-A0A368T3Z7-F1
#
_entry.id   AF-A0A368T3Z7-F1
#
_cell.length_a   1.000
_cell.length_b   1.000
_cell.length_c   1.000
_cell.angle_alpha   90.00
_cell.angle_beta   90.00
_cell.angle_gamma   90.00
#
_symmetry.space_group_name_H-M   'P 1'
#
loop_
_entity.id
_entity.type
_entity.pdbx_description
1 polymer ?
#
loop_
_entity_poly.entity_id
_entity_poly.type
_entity_poly.pdbx_seq_one_letter_code
_entity_poly.pdbx_strand_id
1 'polypeptide(L)'
;MALFRRRRSADSDSAAAVEEFWAHWADVRTDLAASVDAGTPVPEDAARQLTERVRQIHPALTWEVSRAPRSALRGLEDLRLDDDARELLARMDDLEGTVPASPADDPEYALVLSAGADDAARVLAERWSRSAPAEAAWRFLPARPADHDRLSKPVNWDGNELDLGHATVALRVNQKLGKIEVSVYHPDFMFVPEDVRSGVADLVVMLALGEDDVVRWIGSVTPLVEKPLDPLPPTSMPSVVQQLSGTLGSGGWVTLQGRIPLRGTIQIAVRHPLHRRDFPAFTLYVQVTVHYAETDSDRLPTGSSAAALESFTLGLRDLLGEDGALLAQQTVGGQRQFHFYLDPDSGVYATLEKAVREWPEGRTQINSLLDPEWDTIDQISRPVRRQLGQ
;
A
#
# COMPACT_ATOMS: atom_id res chain seq x y z
N MET A 1 -2.42 -35.51 -33.73
CA MET A 1 -3.05 -34.32 -33.13
C MET A 1 -2.51 -34.17 -31.72
N ALA A 2 -1.54 -33.27 -31.52
CA ALA A 2 -0.96 -33.03 -30.20
C ALA A 2 -1.87 -32.05 -29.44
N LEU A 3 -2.49 -32.54 -28.38
CA LEU A 3 -3.25 -31.75 -27.42
C LEU A 3 -2.28 -30.83 -26.68
N PHE A 4 -2.29 -29.54 -27.02
CA PHE A 4 -1.63 -28.50 -26.24
C PHE A 4 -2.37 -28.37 -24.90
N ARG A 5 -1.88 -29.05 -23.86
CA ARG A 5 -2.30 -28.83 -22.48
C ARG A 5 -1.82 -27.43 -22.09
N ARG A 6 -2.70 -26.43 -22.17
CA ARG A 6 -2.45 -25.06 -21.69
C ARG A 6 -2.05 -25.17 -20.21
N ARG A 7 -0.78 -24.95 -19.90
CA ARG A 7 -0.29 -24.87 -18.53
C ARG A 7 -1.04 -23.72 -17.86
N ARG A 8 -1.67 -23.96 -16.71
CA ARG A 8 -2.21 -22.88 -15.88
C ARG A 8 -1.08 -21.91 -15.56
N SER A 9 -1.38 -20.61 -15.59
CA SER A 9 -0.45 -19.59 -15.11
C SER A 9 -0.43 -19.63 -13.58
N ALA A 10 0.69 -19.23 -12.97
CA ALA A 10 0.81 -19.16 -11.51
C ALA A 10 -0.32 -18.32 -10.89
N ASP A 11 -0.71 -17.21 -11.54
CA ASP A 11 -1.86 -16.39 -11.12
C ASP A 11 -3.17 -17.18 -11.04
N SER A 12 -3.43 -18.09 -11.99
CA SER A 12 -4.65 -18.89 -11.98
C SER A 12 -4.65 -19.98 -10.90
N ASP A 13 -3.46 -20.45 -10.48
CA ASP A 13 -3.33 -21.39 -9.38
C ASP A 13 -3.49 -20.67 -8.03
N SER A 14 -2.93 -19.47 -7.87
CA SER A 14 -3.12 -18.65 -6.67
C SER A 14 -4.56 -18.17 -6.50
N ALA A 15 -5.26 -17.79 -7.58
CA ALA A 15 -6.68 -17.43 -7.52
C ALA A 15 -7.54 -18.61 -7.02
N ALA A 16 -7.30 -19.81 -7.56
CA ALA A 16 -7.98 -21.03 -7.10
C ALA A 16 -7.66 -21.34 -5.62
N ALA A 17 -6.42 -21.09 -5.16
CA ALA A 17 -6.05 -21.27 -3.76
C ALA A 17 -6.76 -20.28 -2.82
N VAL A 18 -6.98 -19.03 -3.27
CA VAL A 18 -7.77 -18.04 -2.51
C VAL A 18 -9.24 -18.46 -2.43
N GLU A 19 -9.84 -18.90 -3.54
CA GLU A 19 -11.21 -19.44 -3.52
C GLU A 19 -11.33 -20.67 -2.60
N GLU A 20 -10.35 -21.58 -2.65
CA GLU A 20 -10.30 -22.75 -1.80
C GLU A 20 -10.13 -22.40 -0.32
N PHE A 21 -9.35 -21.36 0.00
CA PHE A 21 -9.25 -20.83 1.37
C PHE A 21 -10.64 -20.42 1.88
N TRP A 22 -11.37 -19.61 1.11
CA TRP A 22 -12.67 -19.10 1.54
C TRP A 22 -13.74 -20.17 1.62
N ALA A 23 -13.70 -21.17 0.74
CA ALA A 23 -14.61 -22.31 0.78
C ALA A 23 -14.54 -23.11 2.10
N HIS A 24 -13.40 -23.04 2.81
CA HIS A 24 -13.16 -23.77 4.06
C HIS A 24 -13.00 -22.87 5.28
N TRP A 25 -13.27 -21.56 5.13
CA TRP A 25 -13.18 -20.60 6.23
C TRP A 25 -14.10 -20.97 7.41
N ALA A 26 -15.29 -21.49 7.10
CA ALA A 26 -16.27 -21.90 8.11
C ALA A 26 -15.76 -23.01 9.04
N ASP A 27 -14.79 -23.82 8.59
CA ASP A 27 -14.25 -24.94 9.35
C ASP A 27 -13.33 -24.50 10.49
N VAL A 28 -12.68 -23.33 10.36
CA VAL A 28 -11.65 -22.87 11.32
C VAL A 28 -12.07 -21.64 12.14
N ARG A 29 -13.00 -20.82 11.64
CA ARG A 29 -13.32 -19.52 12.27
C ARG A 29 -13.76 -19.60 13.74
N THR A 30 -14.47 -20.65 14.13
CA THR A 30 -14.96 -20.80 15.51
C THR A 30 -13.83 -21.08 16.48
N ASP A 31 -12.89 -21.95 16.09
CA ASP A 31 -11.72 -22.27 16.92
C ASP A 31 -10.78 -21.06 17.04
N LEU A 32 -10.63 -20.30 15.96
CA LEU A 32 -9.85 -19.06 15.95
C LEU A 32 -10.44 -18.02 16.90
N ALA A 33 -11.76 -17.77 16.85
CA ALA A 33 -12.44 -16.84 17.76
C ALA A 33 -12.28 -17.27 19.23
N ALA A 34 -12.53 -18.55 19.54
CA ALA A 34 -12.39 -19.08 20.89
C ALA A 34 -10.96 -18.93 21.44
N SER A 35 -9.95 -19.07 20.58
CA SER A 35 -8.55 -18.88 20.95
C SER A 35 -8.23 -17.42 21.31
N VAL A 36 -8.78 -16.47 20.55
CA VAL A 36 -8.65 -15.03 20.84
C VAL A 36 -9.36 -14.68 22.15
N ASP A 37 -10.55 -15.22 22.40
CA ASP A 37 -11.30 -14.99 23.64
C ASP A 37 -10.58 -15.52 24.87
N ALA A 38 -10.01 -16.72 24.77
CA ALA A 38 -9.29 -17.37 25.86
C ALA A 38 -7.87 -16.83 26.06
N GLY A 39 -7.32 -16.09 25.08
CA GLY A 39 -5.92 -15.69 25.07
C GLY A 39 -4.95 -16.89 24.99
N THR A 40 -5.38 -17.98 24.35
CA THR A 40 -4.61 -19.22 24.23
C THR A 40 -4.14 -19.45 22.79
N PRO A 41 -3.08 -20.24 22.57
CA PRO A 41 -2.69 -20.66 21.23
C PRO A 41 -3.84 -21.35 20.49
N VAL A 42 -3.91 -21.16 19.17
CA VAL A 42 -4.88 -21.83 18.30
C VAL A 42 -4.69 -23.34 18.37
N PRO A 43 -5.78 -24.15 18.45
CA PRO A 43 -5.69 -25.61 18.40
C PRO A 43 -4.86 -26.11 17.23
N GLU A 44 -3.99 -27.10 17.47
CA GLU A 44 -2.99 -27.58 16.50
C GLU A 44 -3.61 -27.98 15.15
N ASP A 45 -4.78 -28.63 15.17
CA ASP A 45 -5.48 -29.02 13.96
C ASP A 45 -5.97 -27.83 13.13
N ALA A 46 -6.57 -26.82 13.78
CA ALA A 46 -7.02 -25.60 13.10
C ALA A 46 -5.82 -24.78 12.58
N ALA A 47 -4.77 -24.65 13.40
CA ALA A 47 -3.54 -23.95 13.02
C ALA A 47 -2.84 -24.62 11.81
N ARG A 48 -2.80 -25.97 11.78
CA ARG A 48 -2.25 -26.74 10.66
C ARG A 48 -3.05 -26.52 9.38
N GLN A 49 -4.38 -26.67 9.44
CA GLN A 49 -5.25 -26.46 8.28
C GLN A 49 -5.12 -25.04 7.72
N LEU A 50 -5.13 -24.04 8.59
CA LEU A 50 -4.97 -22.64 8.18
C LEU A 50 -3.59 -22.40 7.55
N THR A 51 -2.52 -22.91 8.17
CA THR A 51 -1.15 -22.78 7.64
C THR A 51 -0.99 -23.43 6.27
N GLU A 52 -1.57 -24.62 6.06
CA GLU A 52 -1.53 -25.31 4.77
C GLU A 52 -2.21 -24.48 3.68
N ARG A 53 -3.39 -23.92 3.96
CA ARG A 53 -4.14 -23.09 3.00
C ARG A 53 -3.45 -21.77 2.69
N VAL A 54 -2.90 -21.09 3.70
CA VAL A 54 -2.13 -19.85 3.49
C VAL A 54 -0.89 -20.10 2.63
N ARG A 55 -0.19 -21.22 2.87
CA ARG A 55 0.98 -21.59 2.04
C ARG A 55 0.62 -21.98 0.61
N GLN A 56 -0.59 -22.49 0.37
CA GLN A 56 -1.09 -22.74 -1.00
C GLN A 56 -1.34 -21.44 -1.76
N ILE A 57 -1.76 -20.36 -1.07
CA ILE A 57 -1.86 -19.02 -1.68
C ILE A 57 -0.45 -18.56 -2.06
N HIS A 58 0.47 -18.51 -1.09
CA HIS A 58 1.87 -18.20 -1.33
C HIS A 58 2.78 -18.70 -0.18
N PRO A 59 3.95 -19.28 -0.46
CA PRO A 59 4.81 -19.86 0.58
C PRO A 59 5.41 -18.85 1.55
N ALA A 60 5.55 -17.58 1.15
CA ALA A 60 6.07 -16.51 2.02
C ALA A 60 5.00 -15.91 2.96
N LEU A 61 3.72 -16.24 2.79
CA LEU A 61 2.67 -15.72 3.66
C LEU A 61 2.69 -16.41 5.03
N THR A 62 2.54 -15.59 6.06
CA THR A 62 2.27 -16.03 7.43
C THR A 62 0.93 -15.47 7.87
N TRP A 63 0.39 -15.98 8.98
CA TRP A 63 -0.90 -15.54 9.50
C TRP A 63 -0.85 -15.28 10.99
N GLU A 64 -1.70 -14.37 11.44
CA GLU A 64 -1.90 -14.03 12.85
C GLU A 64 -3.38 -13.81 13.11
N VAL A 65 -3.87 -14.28 14.25
CA VAL A 65 -5.24 -14.02 14.71
C VAL A 65 -5.20 -13.16 15.96
N SER A 66 -6.06 -12.15 16.01
CA SER A 66 -6.12 -11.21 17.12
C SER A 66 -7.54 -10.66 17.31
N ARG A 67 -7.73 -9.85 18.36
CA ARG A 67 -8.88 -8.93 18.40
C ARG A 67 -8.75 -7.96 17.24
N ALA A 68 -9.88 -7.60 16.63
CA ALA A 68 -9.82 -6.60 15.58
C ALA A 68 -9.22 -5.30 16.15
N PRO A 69 -8.21 -4.73 15.47
CA PRO A 69 -7.70 -3.43 15.86
C PRO A 69 -8.85 -2.44 15.80
N ARG A 70 -9.00 -1.63 16.86
CA ARG A 70 -10.01 -0.57 16.86
C ARG A 70 -9.80 0.27 15.61
N SER A 71 -10.88 0.51 14.87
CA SER A 71 -10.86 1.44 13.76
C SER A 71 -10.51 2.81 14.35
N ALA A 72 -9.24 3.19 14.34
CA ALA A 72 -8.81 4.54 14.68
C ALA A 72 -9.34 5.43 13.56
N LEU A 73 -10.60 5.86 13.68
CA LEU A 73 -11.24 6.91 12.89
C LEU A 73 -10.85 6.91 11.40
N ARG A 74 -11.46 6.02 10.61
CA ARG A 74 -11.68 6.33 9.18
C ARG A 74 -12.39 7.69 9.11
N GLY A 75 -11.65 8.74 8.81
CA GLY A 75 -12.16 10.12 8.77
C GLY A 75 -11.13 11.20 9.07
N LEU A 76 -10.05 10.90 9.80
CA LEU A 76 -8.97 11.87 10.06
C LEU A 76 -7.84 11.83 9.00
N GLU A 77 -7.69 10.72 8.28
CA GLU A 77 -6.62 10.55 7.28
C GLU A 77 -6.85 11.37 6.00
N ASP A 78 -8.10 11.75 5.71
CA ASP A 78 -8.48 12.65 4.60
C ASP A 78 -8.38 14.14 4.98
N LEU A 79 -8.03 14.47 6.23
CA LEU A 79 -7.84 15.86 6.64
C LEU A 79 -6.49 16.36 6.15
N ARG A 80 -6.51 17.01 4.99
CA ARG A 80 -5.41 17.88 4.59
C ARG A 80 -5.38 19.07 5.53
N LEU A 81 -4.24 19.30 6.17
CA LEU A 81 -3.98 20.48 7.03
C LEU A 81 -4.01 21.82 6.25
N ASP A 82 -4.32 21.78 4.95
CA ASP A 82 -4.44 22.92 4.06
C ASP A 82 -5.89 23.45 3.98
N ASP A 83 -6.88 22.73 4.53
CA ASP A 83 -8.29 23.14 4.50
C ASP A 83 -8.55 24.29 5.51
N ASP A 84 -9.41 25.24 5.13
CA ASP A 84 -9.81 26.35 5.99
C ASP A 84 -10.35 25.83 7.33
N ALA A 85 -9.88 26.36 8.46
CA ALA A 85 -10.19 25.83 9.80
C ALA A 85 -11.70 25.74 10.11
N ARG A 86 -12.54 26.52 9.42
CA ARG A 86 -14.01 26.45 9.51
C ARG A 86 -14.62 25.28 8.73
N GLU A 87 -14.04 24.91 7.60
CA GLU A 87 -14.47 23.77 6.79
C GLU A 87 -14.07 22.44 7.44
N LEU A 88 -12.90 22.43 8.10
CA LEU A 88 -12.46 21.31 8.92
C LEU A 88 -13.36 21.11 10.15
N LEU A 89 -13.74 22.20 10.84
CA LEU A 89 -14.71 22.14 11.94
C LEU A 89 -16.11 21.68 11.47
N ALA A 90 -16.58 22.15 10.30
CA ALA A 90 -17.86 21.71 9.74
C ALA A 90 -17.83 20.21 9.35
N ARG A 91 -16.73 19.72 8.79
CA ARG A 91 -16.54 18.28 8.50
C ARG A 91 -16.44 17.43 9.75
N MET A 92 -15.84 17.95 10.83
CA MET A 92 -15.82 17.28 12.13
C MET A 92 -17.23 17.19 12.75
N ASP A 93 -18.03 18.26 12.66
CA ASP A 93 -19.44 18.24 13.07
C ASP A 93 -20.28 17.27 12.21
N ASP A 94 -20.00 17.18 10.91
CA ASP A 94 -20.65 16.19 10.02
C ASP A 94 -20.21 14.74 10.35
N LEU A 95 -18.97 14.52 10.79
CA LEU A 95 -18.50 13.23 11.30
C LEU A 95 -19.11 12.86 12.67
N GLU A 96 -19.35 13.84 13.54
CA GLU A 96 -20.11 13.65 14.79
C GLU A 96 -21.60 13.40 14.51
N GLY A 97 -22.16 13.98 13.45
CA GLY A 97 -23.55 13.77 13.01
C GLY A 97 -23.76 12.49 12.20
N THR A 98 -22.71 11.94 11.60
CA THR A 98 -22.71 10.70 10.81
C THR A 98 -21.98 9.60 11.57
N VAL A 99 -22.45 9.29 12.79
CA VAL A 99 -22.08 8.06 13.49
C VAL A 99 -22.48 6.90 12.56
N PRO A 100 -21.53 6.15 11.94
CA PRO A 100 -21.88 4.88 11.32
C PRO A 100 -22.45 3.99 12.41
N ALA A 101 -23.32 3.04 12.03
CA ALA A 101 -24.02 2.08 12.89
C ALA A 101 -23.39 1.84 14.28
N SER A 102 -24.22 1.83 15.33
CA SER A 102 -23.86 1.53 16.72
C SER A 102 -22.60 0.66 16.88
N PRO A 103 -21.77 0.87 17.94
CA PRO A 103 -20.55 0.09 18.22
C PRO A 103 -20.73 -1.44 18.38
N ALA A 104 -21.93 -1.96 18.12
CA ALA A 104 -22.27 -3.37 18.00
C ALA A 104 -21.93 -4.00 16.63
N ASP A 105 -21.58 -3.22 15.60
CA ASP A 105 -21.28 -3.72 14.24
C ASP A 105 -19.77 -3.69 13.87
N ASP A 106 -18.89 -3.31 14.79
CA ASP A 106 -17.45 -3.43 14.54
C ASP A 106 -17.02 -4.91 14.62
N PRO A 107 -16.21 -5.41 13.67
CA PRO A 107 -15.70 -6.77 13.73
C PRO A 107 -14.94 -6.98 15.04
N GLU A 108 -15.15 -8.11 15.68
CA GLU A 108 -14.56 -8.43 16.99
C GLU A 108 -13.18 -9.08 16.84
N TYR A 109 -12.98 -9.82 15.76
CA TYR A 109 -11.77 -10.59 15.48
C TYR A 109 -11.09 -10.11 14.20
N ALA A 110 -9.78 -10.25 14.13
CA ALA A 110 -9.02 -10.06 12.90
C ALA A 110 -8.19 -11.29 12.57
N LEU A 111 -8.17 -11.63 11.28
CA LEU A 111 -7.18 -12.50 10.68
C LEU A 111 -6.28 -11.65 9.77
N VAL A 112 -5.00 -11.64 10.08
CA VAL A 112 -3.97 -10.93 9.31
C VAL A 112 -3.19 -11.94 8.50
N LEU A 113 -3.01 -11.69 7.20
CA LEU A 113 -1.95 -12.31 6.41
C LEU A 113 -0.79 -11.33 6.29
N SER A 114 0.41 -11.79 6.63
CA SER A 114 1.64 -11.00 6.56
C SER A 114 2.54 -11.55 5.46
N ALA A 115 2.94 -10.67 4.54
CA ALA A 115 3.80 -10.95 3.39
C ALA A 115 5.26 -10.53 3.65
N GLY A 116 5.49 -9.71 4.67
CA GLY A 116 6.77 -9.06 4.88
C GLY A 116 7.19 -8.25 3.64
N ALA A 117 8.47 -8.34 3.29
CA ALA A 117 9.04 -7.64 2.15
C ALA A 117 8.70 -8.26 0.78
N ASP A 118 8.03 -9.42 0.73
CA ASP A 118 7.71 -10.09 -0.53
C ASP A 118 6.49 -9.43 -1.21
N ASP A 119 6.74 -8.79 -2.34
CA ASP A 119 5.73 -8.02 -3.09
C ASP A 119 4.72 -8.90 -3.82
N ALA A 120 5.12 -10.10 -4.26
CA ALA A 120 4.21 -11.05 -4.89
C ALA A 120 3.24 -11.63 -3.84
N ALA A 121 3.76 -11.99 -2.65
CA ALA A 121 2.95 -12.39 -1.51
C ALA A 121 1.96 -11.29 -1.10
N ARG A 122 2.40 -10.02 -1.07
CA ARG A 122 1.55 -8.88 -0.68
C ARG A 122 0.37 -8.66 -1.64
N VAL A 123 0.58 -8.84 -2.95
CA VAL A 123 -0.50 -8.80 -3.94
C VAL A 123 -1.55 -9.87 -3.64
N LEU A 124 -1.10 -11.09 -3.35
CA LEU A 124 -1.99 -12.20 -3.08
C LEU A 124 -2.72 -12.04 -1.74
N ALA A 125 -2.08 -11.48 -0.72
CA ALA A 125 -2.74 -11.09 0.52
C ALA A 125 -3.83 -10.03 0.28
N GLU A 126 -3.57 -9.04 -0.58
CA GLU A 126 -4.58 -8.03 -0.96
C GLU A 126 -5.78 -8.66 -1.65
N ARG A 127 -5.54 -9.51 -2.67
CA ARG A 127 -6.60 -10.21 -3.41
C ARG A 127 -7.40 -11.14 -2.50
N TRP A 128 -6.73 -11.83 -1.57
CA TRP A 128 -7.37 -12.61 -0.53
C TRP A 128 -8.31 -11.74 0.30
N SER A 129 -7.84 -10.61 0.82
CA SER A 129 -8.65 -9.70 1.64
C SER A 129 -9.84 -9.10 0.87
N ARG A 130 -9.66 -8.73 -0.40
CA ARG A 130 -10.72 -8.15 -1.26
C ARG A 130 -11.78 -9.18 -1.65
N SER A 131 -11.42 -10.45 -1.74
CA SER A 131 -12.34 -11.56 -2.04
C SER A 131 -13.03 -12.14 -0.81
N ALA A 132 -12.77 -11.58 0.38
CA ALA A 132 -13.36 -12.08 1.61
C ALA A 132 -14.90 -12.02 1.57
N PRO A 133 -15.58 -13.10 2.00
CA PRO A 133 -17.03 -13.06 2.16
C PRO A 133 -17.42 -12.06 3.26
N ALA A 134 -18.64 -11.55 3.18
CA ALA A 134 -19.17 -10.66 4.21
C ALA A 134 -19.33 -11.42 5.54
N GLU A 135 -18.51 -11.07 6.54
CA GLU A 135 -18.49 -11.67 7.87
C GLU A 135 -18.50 -10.55 8.93
N ALA A 136 -19.63 -10.34 9.60
CA ALA A 136 -19.80 -9.21 10.52
C ALA A 136 -18.79 -9.21 11.69
N ALA A 137 -18.42 -10.40 12.20
CA ALA A 137 -17.52 -10.53 13.34
C ALA A 137 -16.03 -10.49 12.97
N TRP A 138 -15.68 -10.54 11.69
CA TRP A 138 -14.30 -10.77 11.24
C TRP A 138 -13.80 -9.67 10.32
N ARG A 139 -12.58 -9.21 10.61
CA ARG A 139 -11.80 -8.36 9.73
C ARG A 139 -10.66 -9.16 9.11
N PHE A 140 -10.53 -9.07 7.80
CA PHE A 140 -9.43 -9.69 7.06
C PHE A 140 -8.44 -8.61 6.65
N LEU A 141 -7.19 -8.75 7.06
CA LEU A 141 -6.16 -7.73 6.91
C LEU A 141 -5.01 -8.28 6.05
N PRO A 142 -4.67 -7.64 4.91
CA PRO A 142 -3.65 -8.14 3.99
C PRO A 142 -2.21 -7.77 4.38
N ALA A 143 -2.05 -7.13 5.55
CA ALA A 143 -0.78 -6.74 6.16
C ALA A 143 -1.03 -6.43 7.65
N ARG A 144 0.01 -6.54 8.50
CA ARG A 144 -0.11 -6.12 9.91
C ARG A 144 -0.31 -4.60 10.03
N PRO A 145 -1.37 -4.13 10.70
CA PRO A 145 -1.53 -2.71 10.99
C PRO A 145 -0.59 -2.27 12.13
N ALA A 146 -0.42 -0.96 12.28
CA ALA A 146 0.16 -0.41 13.50
C ALA A 146 -0.73 -0.72 14.71
N ASP A 147 -0.13 -0.90 15.88
CA ASP A 147 -0.81 -1.16 17.14
C ASP A 147 -0.10 -0.40 18.27
N HIS A 148 -0.51 0.86 18.44
CA HIS A 148 0.10 1.76 19.41
C HIS A 148 -0.28 1.41 20.86
N ASP A 149 -1.42 0.76 21.07
CA ASP A 149 -1.82 0.32 22.40
C ASP A 149 -0.84 -0.72 22.95
N ARG A 150 -0.31 -1.60 22.09
CA ARG A 150 0.72 -2.58 22.47
C ARG A 150 2.08 -1.97 22.79
N LEU A 151 2.40 -0.77 22.28
CA LEU A 151 3.65 -0.07 22.64
C LEU A 151 3.70 0.34 24.12
N SER A 152 2.56 0.34 24.82
CA SER A 152 2.47 0.65 26.25
C SER A 152 2.37 -0.58 27.15
N LYS A 153 2.51 -1.79 26.58
CA LYS A 153 2.31 -3.06 27.29
C LYS A 153 3.60 -3.88 27.32
N PRO A 154 3.78 -4.74 28.33
CA PRO A 154 4.89 -5.66 28.34
C PRO A 154 4.78 -6.68 27.20
N VAL A 155 5.93 -7.11 26.69
CA VAL A 155 6.07 -8.23 25.76
C VAL A 155 6.95 -9.29 26.39
N ASN A 156 6.57 -10.56 26.22
CA ASN A 156 7.46 -11.68 26.49
C ASN A 156 8.13 -12.12 25.19
N TRP A 157 9.46 -12.07 25.15
CA TRP A 157 10.28 -12.48 24.00
C TRP A 157 11.37 -13.45 24.44
N ASP A 158 11.31 -14.68 23.95
CA ASP A 158 12.22 -15.77 24.33
C ASP A 158 12.40 -15.92 25.86
N GLY A 159 11.31 -15.76 26.62
CA GLY A 159 11.32 -15.86 28.08
C GLY A 159 11.76 -14.60 28.82
N ASN A 160 12.07 -13.51 28.10
CA ASN A 160 12.39 -12.20 28.68
C ASN A 160 11.15 -11.31 28.63
N GLU A 161 10.75 -10.75 29.75
CA GLU A 161 9.67 -9.77 29.80
C GLU A 161 10.27 -8.35 29.70
N LEU A 162 9.81 -7.56 28.72
CA LEU A 162 10.23 -6.18 28.51
C LEU A 162 9.02 -5.27 28.47
N ASP A 163 9.02 -4.19 29.24
CA ASP A 163 7.97 -3.16 29.20
C ASP A 163 8.21 -2.17 28.07
N LEU A 164 7.47 -2.33 26.96
CA LEU A 164 7.62 -1.48 25.78
C LEU A 164 7.35 0.00 26.05
N GLY A 165 6.67 0.35 27.16
CA GLY A 165 6.47 1.73 27.59
C GLY A 165 7.78 2.49 27.88
N HIS A 166 8.89 1.77 28.09
CA HIS A 166 10.22 2.36 28.27
C HIS A 166 11.05 2.42 26.97
N ALA A 167 10.52 1.90 25.85
CA ALA A 167 11.19 1.98 24.56
C ALA A 167 11.22 3.42 24.03
N THR A 168 12.34 3.83 23.47
CA THR A 168 12.49 5.11 22.76
C THR A 168 13.23 4.89 21.46
N VAL A 169 13.03 5.77 20.49
CA VAL A 169 13.66 5.70 19.18
C VAL A 169 14.48 6.95 18.89
N ALA A 170 15.53 6.77 18.10
CA ALA A 170 16.21 7.85 17.38
C ALA A 170 16.05 7.57 15.88
N LEU A 171 15.72 8.62 15.12
CA LEU A 171 15.36 8.51 13.70
C LEU A 171 16.35 9.32 12.86
N ARG A 172 16.89 8.70 11.81
CA ARG A 172 17.75 9.38 10.85
C ARG A 172 17.23 9.15 9.44
N VAL A 173 16.93 10.24 8.73
CA VAL A 173 16.50 10.16 7.33
C VAL A 173 17.72 10.02 6.43
N ASN A 174 17.74 8.95 5.64
CA ASN A 174 18.66 8.78 4.52
C ASN A 174 18.02 9.34 3.25
N GLN A 175 18.27 10.63 2.98
CA GLN A 175 17.64 11.37 1.87
C GLN A 175 17.94 10.76 0.49
N LYS A 176 19.08 10.08 0.33
CA LYS A 176 19.44 9.44 -0.94
C LYS A 176 18.58 8.22 -1.22
N LEU A 177 18.29 7.43 -0.19
CA LEU A 177 17.47 6.23 -0.32
C LEU A 177 15.97 6.52 -0.14
N GLY A 178 15.60 7.69 0.37
CA GLY A 178 14.22 8.00 0.76
C GLY A 178 13.74 7.12 1.93
N LYS A 179 14.67 6.64 2.76
CA LYS A 179 14.43 5.70 3.87
C LYS A 179 14.80 6.31 5.21
N ILE A 180 14.27 5.73 6.29
CA ILE A 180 14.55 6.07 7.68
C ILE A 180 15.38 4.94 8.29
N GLU A 181 16.51 5.30 8.88
CA GLU A 181 17.30 4.45 9.76
C GLU A 181 16.77 4.67 11.18
N VAL A 182 16.30 3.59 11.81
CA VAL A 182 15.69 3.63 13.14
C VAL A 182 16.64 3.00 14.13
N SER A 183 16.95 3.71 15.21
CA SER A 183 17.65 3.13 16.35
C SER A 183 16.68 3.01 17.52
N VAL A 184 16.55 1.82 18.10
CA VAL A 184 15.59 1.54 19.19
C VAL A 184 16.36 1.31 20.47
N TYR A 185 16.09 2.11 21.49
CA TYR A 185 16.65 1.95 22.83
C TYR A 185 15.58 1.41 23.78
N HIS A 186 15.99 0.46 24.62
CA HIS A 186 15.24 0.05 25.80
C HIS A 186 16.23 -0.17 26.96
N PRO A 187 15.91 0.26 28.20
CA PRO A 187 16.84 0.13 29.34
C PRO A 187 17.29 -1.32 29.57
N ASP A 188 16.39 -2.29 29.38
CA ASP A 188 16.73 -3.70 29.61
C ASP A 188 17.53 -4.37 28.49
N PHE A 189 17.78 -3.67 27.37
CA PHE A 189 18.60 -4.24 26.29
C PHE A 189 19.98 -4.64 26.80
N MET A 190 20.57 -3.93 27.77
CA MET A 190 21.86 -4.30 28.33
C MET A 190 21.88 -5.68 29.03
N PHE A 191 20.71 -6.22 29.41
CA PHE A 191 20.58 -7.47 30.16
C PHE A 191 20.11 -8.66 29.32
N VAL A 192 19.74 -8.43 28.05
CA VAL A 192 19.23 -9.49 27.15
C VAL A 192 20.21 -9.78 25.99
N PRO A 193 20.17 -10.98 25.40
CA PRO A 193 20.97 -11.34 24.22
C PRO A 193 20.69 -10.47 23.00
N GLU A 194 21.65 -10.37 22.08
CA GLU A 194 21.55 -9.54 20.87
C GLU A 194 20.33 -9.90 19.99
N ASP A 195 20.03 -11.19 19.82
CA ASP A 195 18.88 -11.65 19.03
C ASP A 195 17.55 -11.15 19.64
N VAL A 196 17.43 -11.14 20.96
CA VAL A 196 16.26 -10.60 21.68
C VAL A 196 16.16 -9.09 21.48
N ARG A 197 17.28 -8.36 21.53
CA ARG A 197 17.29 -6.91 21.27
C ARG A 197 16.80 -6.60 19.86
N SER A 198 17.31 -7.32 18.87
CA SER A 198 16.93 -7.15 17.47
C SER A 198 15.46 -7.46 17.25
N GLY A 199 14.97 -8.59 17.77
CA GLY A 199 13.55 -8.97 17.66
C GLY A 199 12.60 -7.96 18.32
N VAL A 200 12.93 -7.48 19.52
CA VAL A 200 12.14 -6.44 20.20
C VAL A 200 12.22 -5.10 19.47
N ALA A 201 13.39 -4.71 18.94
CA ALA A 201 13.52 -3.48 18.16
C ALA A 201 12.65 -3.52 16.89
N ASP A 202 12.68 -4.62 16.15
CA ASP A 202 11.83 -4.82 14.97
C ASP A 202 10.35 -4.80 15.34
N LEU A 203 9.97 -5.44 16.45
CA LEU A 203 8.60 -5.40 16.97
C LEU A 203 8.15 -3.97 17.28
N VAL A 204 8.98 -3.16 17.97
CA VAL A 204 8.64 -1.77 18.29
C VAL A 204 8.36 -0.95 17.02
N VAL A 205 9.21 -1.11 15.99
CA VAL A 205 9.01 -0.44 14.69
C VAL A 205 7.74 -0.94 14.00
N MET A 206 7.49 -2.26 14.00
CA MET A 206 6.30 -2.88 13.43
C MET A 206 5.02 -2.39 14.12
N LEU A 207 5.00 -2.31 15.44
CA LEU A 207 3.87 -1.79 16.21
C LEU A 207 3.65 -0.29 15.96
N ALA A 208 4.71 0.48 15.74
CA ALA A 208 4.62 1.92 15.49
C ALA A 208 4.07 2.26 14.09
N LEU A 209 4.50 1.52 13.06
CA LEU A 209 4.21 1.86 11.65
C LEU A 209 3.26 0.90 10.94
N GLY A 210 3.21 -0.36 11.37
CA GLY A 210 2.62 -1.44 10.59
C GLY A 210 3.54 -1.93 9.47
N GLU A 211 3.17 -3.06 8.88
CA GLU A 211 4.01 -3.80 7.93
C GLU A 211 4.30 -3.02 6.64
N ASP A 212 3.27 -2.43 6.02
CA ASP A 212 3.46 -1.74 4.75
C ASP A 212 4.37 -0.52 4.89
N ASP A 213 4.23 0.27 5.96
CA ASP A 213 5.09 1.44 6.17
C ASP A 213 6.51 1.06 6.63
N VAL A 214 6.67 -0.07 7.33
CA VAL A 214 8.01 -0.65 7.55
C VAL A 214 8.69 -0.94 6.21
N VAL A 215 8.02 -1.64 5.31
CA VAL A 215 8.57 -1.98 3.99
C VAL A 215 8.82 -0.73 3.13
N ARG A 216 7.90 0.24 3.16
CA ARG A 216 8.00 1.49 2.38
C ARG A 216 9.13 2.38 2.87
N TRP A 217 9.26 2.59 4.18
CA TRP A 217 10.04 3.72 4.69
C TRP A 217 11.26 3.31 5.49
N ILE A 218 11.30 2.12 6.08
CA ILE A 218 12.41 1.74 6.96
C ILE A 218 13.53 1.08 6.14
N GLY A 219 14.75 1.59 6.33
CA GLY A 219 15.95 1.07 5.68
C GLY A 219 16.76 0.15 6.59
N SER A 220 16.78 0.43 7.89
CA SER A 220 17.40 -0.43 8.90
C SER A 220 16.83 -0.14 10.29
N VAL A 221 16.89 -1.15 11.15
CA VAL A 221 16.56 -1.06 12.58
C VAL A 221 17.80 -1.49 13.37
N THR A 222 18.21 -0.69 14.35
CA THR A 222 19.40 -0.95 15.16
C THR A 222 19.06 -0.86 16.65
N PRO A 223 19.21 -1.94 17.44
CA PRO A 223 19.03 -1.86 18.88
C PRO A 223 20.17 -1.07 19.55
N LEU A 224 19.83 -0.23 20.53
CA LEU A 224 20.75 0.57 21.33
C LEU A 224 20.71 0.16 22.80
N VAL A 225 21.89 -0.02 23.40
CA VAL A 225 22.04 -0.21 24.86
C VAL A 225 22.32 1.09 25.60
N GLU A 226 22.71 2.14 24.89
CA GLU A 226 22.89 3.48 25.43
C GLU A 226 21.73 4.37 24.98
N LYS A 227 21.20 5.17 25.91
CA LYS A 227 20.09 6.07 25.60
C LYS A 227 20.55 7.14 24.60
N PRO A 228 19.83 7.36 23.48
CA PRO A 228 20.20 8.39 22.52
C PRO A 228 20.03 9.79 23.11
N LEU A 229 20.69 10.78 22.49
CA LEU A 229 20.67 12.18 22.94
C LEU A 229 19.27 12.79 22.88
N ASP A 230 18.57 12.59 21.75
CA ASP A 230 17.23 13.13 21.49
C ASP A 230 16.22 11.97 21.29
N PRO A 231 15.83 11.26 22.37
CA PRO A 231 14.91 10.13 22.29
C PRO A 231 13.49 10.61 21.98
N LEU A 232 12.84 9.95 21.02
CA LEU A 232 11.42 10.11 20.72
C LEU A 232 10.64 8.87 21.18
N PRO A 233 9.36 8.99 21.55
CA PRO A 233 8.51 7.81 21.73
C PRO A 233 8.27 7.15 20.35
N PRO A 234 8.16 5.81 20.27
CA PRO A 234 7.90 5.12 19.01
C PRO A 234 6.60 5.59 18.30
N THR A 235 5.60 6.04 19.07
CA THR A 235 4.36 6.61 18.54
C THR A 235 4.54 7.91 17.73
N SER A 236 5.70 8.55 17.78
CA SER A 236 6.02 9.71 16.92
C SER A 236 6.48 9.32 15.51
N MET A 237 6.79 8.05 15.25
CA MET A 237 7.31 7.60 13.96
C MET A 237 6.37 7.84 12.77
N PRO A 238 5.03 7.63 12.87
CA PRO A 238 4.12 7.92 11.77
C PRO A 238 4.19 9.37 11.28
N SER A 239 4.33 10.35 12.20
CA SER A 239 4.48 11.75 11.82
C SER A 239 5.77 12.03 11.06
N VAL A 240 6.87 11.33 11.39
CA VAL A 240 8.14 11.46 10.64
C VAL A 240 8.02 10.83 9.25
N VAL A 241 7.34 9.70 9.14
CA VAL A 241 7.00 9.09 7.84
C VAL A 241 6.15 10.04 7.00
N GLN A 242 5.13 10.67 7.58
CA GLN A 242 4.28 11.65 6.90
C GLN A 242 5.05 12.91 6.47
N GLN A 243 5.98 13.39 7.30
CA GLN A 243 6.86 14.51 6.93
C GLN A 243 7.81 14.14 5.79
N LEU A 244 8.36 12.92 5.82
CA LEU A 244 9.24 12.42 4.76
C LEU A 244 8.47 12.27 3.45
N SER A 245 7.26 11.70 3.50
CA SER A 245 6.41 11.56 2.32
C SER A 245 6.01 12.92 1.75
N GLY A 246 5.69 13.91 2.60
CA GLY A 246 5.42 15.28 2.20
C GLY A 246 6.62 15.99 1.57
N THR A 247 7.81 15.83 2.15
CA THR A 247 9.05 16.49 1.71
C THR A 247 9.61 15.89 0.42
N LEU A 248 9.45 14.58 0.20
CA LEU A 248 9.78 13.90 -1.05
C LEU A 248 8.74 14.14 -2.17
N GLY A 249 7.73 14.96 -1.89
CA GLY A 249 6.56 15.19 -2.72
C GLY A 249 5.40 14.36 -2.19
N SER A 250 4.47 14.98 -1.48
CA SER A 250 3.24 14.36 -0.95
C SER A 250 2.46 13.59 -2.04
N GLY A 251 2.78 12.32 -2.28
CA GLY A 251 2.29 11.58 -3.46
C GLY A 251 2.43 12.38 -4.77
N GLY A 252 3.44 13.25 -4.84
CA GLY A 252 3.50 14.39 -5.75
C GLY A 252 3.90 14.01 -7.17
N TRP A 253 3.55 14.85 -8.14
CA TRP A 253 3.99 14.68 -9.52
C TRP A 253 5.34 15.37 -9.73
N VAL A 254 6.36 14.61 -10.09
CA VAL A 254 7.64 15.18 -10.56
C VAL A 254 7.61 15.24 -12.08
N THR A 255 7.82 16.43 -12.63
CA THR A 255 7.83 16.65 -14.08
C THR A 255 9.25 16.90 -14.59
N LEU A 256 9.69 16.09 -15.53
CA LEU A 256 10.92 16.23 -16.30
C LEU A 256 10.60 16.77 -17.68
N GLN A 257 11.40 17.73 -18.14
CA GLN A 257 11.33 18.23 -19.52
C GLN A 257 12.64 17.93 -20.25
N GLY A 258 12.51 17.53 -21.51
CA GLY A 258 13.63 17.29 -22.42
C GLY A 258 13.28 17.68 -23.84
N ARG A 259 14.24 17.55 -24.76
CA ARG A 259 14.02 17.83 -26.18
C ARG A 259 14.38 16.60 -27.01
N ILE A 260 13.47 16.17 -27.87
CA ILE A 260 13.68 15.05 -28.78
C ILE A 260 13.86 15.59 -30.20
N PRO A 261 14.97 15.25 -30.89
CA PRO A 261 15.17 15.66 -32.28
C PRO A 261 13.95 15.34 -33.14
N LEU A 262 13.50 16.32 -33.93
CA LEU A 262 12.35 16.23 -34.85
C LEU A 262 10.96 16.04 -34.20
N ARG A 263 10.87 15.81 -32.88
CA ARG A 263 9.60 15.62 -32.16
C ARG A 263 9.24 16.75 -31.19
N GLY A 264 10.16 17.68 -30.95
CA GLY A 264 9.92 18.84 -30.08
C GLY A 264 10.24 18.54 -28.61
N THR A 265 9.59 19.26 -27.72
CA THR A 265 9.76 19.08 -26.27
C THR A 265 9.01 17.84 -25.81
N ILE A 266 9.64 17.05 -24.93
CA ILE A 266 9.00 15.96 -24.22
C ILE A 266 8.80 16.38 -22.77
N GLN A 267 7.59 16.19 -22.25
CA GLN A 267 7.27 16.34 -20.84
C GLN A 267 6.90 14.97 -20.27
N ILE A 268 7.58 14.53 -19.22
CA ILE A 268 7.27 13.30 -18.50
C ILE A 268 6.93 13.70 -17.08
N ALA A 269 5.72 13.41 -16.63
CA ALA A 269 5.34 13.54 -15.23
C ALA A 269 5.14 12.14 -14.65
N VAL A 270 5.70 11.88 -13.46
CA VAL A 270 5.58 10.60 -12.75
C VAL A 270 5.23 10.88 -11.29
N ARG A 271 4.41 10.03 -10.69
CA ARG A 271 4.21 10.05 -9.23
C ARG A 271 5.52 9.74 -8.51
N HIS A 272 5.86 10.52 -7.49
CA HIS A 272 7.05 10.33 -6.68
C HIS A 272 6.82 10.83 -5.23
N PRO A 273 7.27 10.07 -4.20
CA PRO A 273 7.75 8.69 -4.31
C PRO A 273 6.61 7.75 -4.73
N LEU A 274 6.94 6.71 -5.50
CA LEU A 274 5.98 5.71 -5.94
C LEU A 274 6.34 4.39 -5.25
N HIS A 275 5.54 3.97 -4.28
CA HIS A 275 5.73 2.69 -3.62
C HIS A 275 4.70 1.69 -4.10
N ARG A 276 5.15 0.46 -4.35
CA ARG A 276 4.26 -0.64 -4.73
C ARG A 276 3.16 -0.89 -3.69
N ARG A 277 3.51 -0.75 -2.42
CA ARG A 277 2.61 -0.91 -1.28
C ARG A 277 1.45 0.07 -1.28
N ASP A 278 1.51 1.17 -2.03
CA ASP A 278 0.38 2.10 -2.18
C ASP A 278 -0.73 1.53 -3.07
N PHE A 279 -0.40 0.55 -3.93
CA PHE A 279 -1.30 -0.02 -4.93
C PHE A 279 -1.12 -1.55 -5.04
N PRO A 280 -1.28 -2.31 -3.95
CA PRO A 280 -0.87 -3.72 -3.86
C PRO A 280 -1.65 -4.65 -4.79
N ALA A 281 -2.90 -4.33 -5.16
CA ALA A 281 -3.68 -5.13 -6.12
C ALA A 281 -3.32 -4.85 -7.58
N PHE A 282 -2.67 -3.72 -7.87
CA PHE A 282 -2.59 -3.23 -9.24
C PHE A 282 -1.47 -3.91 -10.01
N THR A 283 -1.86 -4.78 -10.92
CA THR A 283 -0.96 -5.67 -11.67
C THR A 283 -1.26 -5.65 -13.16
N LEU A 284 -2.31 -4.96 -13.59
CA LEU A 284 -2.63 -4.74 -14.99
C LEU A 284 -2.14 -3.35 -15.43
N TYR A 285 -1.06 -3.31 -16.20
CA TYR A 285 -0.60 -2.10 -16.85
C TYR A 285 -1.50 -1.76 -18.05
N VAL A 286 -1.90 -0.49 -18.15
CA VAL A 286 -2.67 0.04 -19.28
C VAL A 286 -2.05 1.34 -19.76
N GLN A 287 -1.64 1.34 -21.03
CA GLN A 287 -1.20 2.54 -21.73
C GLN A 287 -2.35 3.10 -22.57
N VAL A 288 -2.74 4.34 -22.30
CA VAL A 288 -3.69 5.09 -23.12
C VAL A 288 -2.95 6.18 -23.87
N THR A 289 -3.09 6.24 -25.19
CA THR A 289 -2.55 7.32 -26.02
C THR A 289 -3.68 8.08 -26.68
N VAL A 290 -3.71 9.40 -26.54
CA VAL A 290 -4.67 10.30 -27.19
C VAL A 290 -3.94 11.41 -27.95
N HIS A 291 -4.43 11.75 -29.14
CA HIS A 291 -3.95 12.89 -29.93
C HIS A 291 -4.80 14.12 -29.64
N TYR A 292 -4.19 15.30 -29.66
CA TYR A 292 -4.89 16.57 -29.46
C TYR A 292 -4.67 17.52 -30.66
N ALA A 293 -5.60 18.45 -30.87
CA ALA A 293 -5.66 19.25 -32.08
C ALA A 293 -4.80 20.53 -32.03
N GLU A 294 -4.86 21.28 -30.93
CA GLU A 294 -4.15 22.54 -30.76
C GLU A 294 -2.77 22.32 -30.13
N THR A 295 -1.72 22.76 -30.83
CA THR A 295 -0.34 22.61 -30.36
C THR A 295 0.48 23.89 -30.51
N ASP A 296 1.45 24.11 -29.62
CA ASP A 296 2.47 25.16 -29.78
C ASP A 296 3.59 24.77 -30.78
N SER A 297 4.64 25.60 -30.87
CA SER A 297 5.81 25.36 -31.73
C SER A 297 6.62 24.11 -31.35
N ASP A 298 6.52 23.65 -30.11
CA ASP A 298 7.18 22.45 -29.61
C ASP A 298 6.24 21.23 -29.60
N ARG A 299 5.02 21.38 -30.18
CA ARG A 299 3.95 20.38 -30.28
C ARG A 299 3.34 19.98 -28.93
N LEU A 300 3.41 20.84 -27.92
CA LEU A 300 2.72 20.68 -26.64
C LEU A 300 1.29 21.22 -26.73
N PRO A 301 0.33 20.68 -25.94
CA PRO A 301 -1.07 21.08 -26.03
C PRO A 301 -1.25 22.52 -25.53
N THR A 302 -2.09 23.27 -26.23
CA THR A 302 -2.46 24.64 -25.86
C THR A 302 -3.97 24.84 -25.92
N GLY A 303 -4.46 25.97 -25.40
CA GLY A 303 -5.84 26.41 -25.58
C GLY A 303 -6.88 25.35 -25.19
N SER A 304 -7.80 25.05 -26.10
CA SER A 304 -8.92 24.13 -25.83
C SER A 304 -8.46 22.69 -25.59
N SER A 305 -7.45 22.24 -26.33
CA SER A 305 -6.84 20.92 -26.17
C SER A 305 -6.22 20.67 -24.80
N ALA A 306 -5.62 21.71 -24.19
CA ALA A 306 -5.06 21.60 -22.85
C ALA A 306 -6.17 21.38 -21.80
N ALA A 307 -7.26 22.14 -21.88
CA ALA A 307 -8.42 22.01 -20.99
C ALA A 307 -9.16 20.68 -21.18
N ALA A 308 -9.26 20.21 -22.43
CA ALA A 308 -9.86 18.91 -22.74
C ALA A 308 -9.03 17.76 -22.15
N LEU A 309 -7.70 17.79 -22.26
CA LEU A 309 -6.81 16.80 -21.66
C LEU A 309 -6.90 16.78 -20.13
N GLU A 310 -6.97 17.94 -19.49
CA GLU A 310 -7.14 18.05 -18.04
C GLU A 310 -8.48 17.44 -17.59
N SER A 311 -9.58 17.84 -18.24
CA SER A 311 -10.92 17.29 -17.96
C SER A 311 -10.98 15.78 -18.17
N PHE A 312 -10.36 15.29 -19.25
CA PHE A 312 -10.26 13.86 -19.54
C PHE A 312 -9.43 13.12 -18.49
N THR A 313 -8.32 13.71 -18.03
CA THR A 313 -7.49 13.11 -16.98
C THR A 313 -8.24 13.00 -15.67
N LEU A 314 -8.97 14.04 -15.26
CA LEU A 314 -9.81 14.01 -14.07
C LEU A 314 -10.92 12.97 -14.20
N GLY A 315 -11.66 12.98 -15.31
CA GLY A 315 -12.73 12.01 -15.56
C GLY A 315 -12.26 10.56 -15.57
N LEU A 316 -11.08 10.27 -16.13
CA LEU A 316 -10.49 8.93 -16.07
C LEU A 316 -10.09 8.55 -14.64
N ARG A 317 -9.56 9.47 -13.84
CA ARG A 317 -9.18 9.18 -12.44
C ARG A 317 -10.40 8.92 -11.57
N ASP A 318 -11.44 9.72 -11.73
CA ASP A 318 -12.70 9.56 -11.00
C ASP A 318 -13.39 8.24 -11.38
N LEU A 319 -13.35 7.87 -12.66
CA LEU A 319 -13.86 6.59 -13.16
C LEU A 319 -13.12 5.38 -12.56
N LEU A 320 -11.80 5.48 -12.38
CA LEU A 320 -10.99 4.39 -11.87
C LEU A 320 -11.13 4.19 -10.36
N GLY A 321 -11.36 5.26 -9.59
CA GLY A 321 -11.56 5.18 -8.14
C GLY A 321 -10.46 4.40 -7.42
N GLU A 322 -10.85 3.42 -6.60
CA GLU A 322 -9.95 2.54 -5.85
C GLU A 322 -9.40 1.35 -6.66
N ASP A 323 -9.85 1.20 -7.91
CA ASP A 323 -9.53 0.06 -8.78
C ASP A 323 -8.44 0.38 -9.82
N GLY A 324 -7.97 1.63 -9.86
CA GLY A 324 -6.86 2.00 -10.72
C GLY A 324 -6.20 3.33 -10.38
N ALA A 325 -4.94 3.47 -10.76
CA ALA A 325 -4.18 4.70 -10.57
C ALA A 325 -3.38 5.09 -11.81
N LEU A 326 -3.40 6.40 -12.11
CA LEU A 326 -2.50 7.03 -13.08
C LEU A 326 -1.13 7.24 -12.43
N LEU A 327 -0.10 6.51 -12.86
CA LEU A 327 1.24 6.55 -12.26
C LEU A 327 2.22 7.44 -13.03
N ALA A 328 2.04 7.56 -14.34
CA ALA A 328 2.83 8.46 -15.18
C ALA A 328 2.01 9.03 -16.34
N GLN A 329 2.47 10.16 -16.87
CA GLN A 329 2.00 10.71 -18.13
C GLN A 329 3.16 11.28 -18.93
N GLN A 330 3.11 11.12 -20.25
CA GLN A 330 4.12 11.61 -21.17
C GLN A 330 3.46 12.39 -22.30
N THR A 331 4.02 13.55 -22.62
CA THR A 331 3.55 14.41 -23.72
C THR A 331 4.68 14.63 -24.68
N VAL A 332 4.45 14.30 -25.95
CA VAL A 332 5.45 14.49 -27.00
C VAL A 332 4.76 14.48 -28.35
N GLY A 333 5.13 15.41 -29.24
CA GLY A 333 4.79 15.33 -30.65
C GLY A 333 3.30 15.32 -30.99
N GLY A 334 2.47 16.06 -30.24
CA GLY A 334 1.03 16.17 -30.51
C GLY A 334 0.16 15.07 -29.89
N GLN A 335 0.71 14.28 -28.96
CA GLN A 335 -0.04 13.24 -28.24
C GLN A 335 0.32 13.19 -26.75
N ARG A 336 -0.65 12.74 -25.95
CA ARG A 336 -0.51 12.45 -24.53
C ARG A 336 -0.62 10.94 -24.33
N GLN A 337 0.34 10.38 -23.61
CA GLN A 337 0.34 9.00 -23.14
C GLN A 337 0.08 9.00 -21.64
N PHE A 338 -0.85 8.18 -21.20
CA PHE A 338 -1.17 7.93 -19.80
C PHE A 338 -0.79 6.49 -19.45
N HIS A 339 -0.19 6.32 -18.29
CA HIS A 339 0.30 5.04 -17.79
C HIS A 339 -0.45 4.70 -16.51
N PHE A 340 -1.45 3.84 -16.65
CA PHE A 340 -2.30 3.37 -15.56
C PHE A 340 -1.86 1.99 -15.09
N TYR A 341 -2.08 1.73 -13.81
CA TYR A 341 -2.08 0.38 -13.24
C TYR A 341 -3.45 0.15 -12.61
N LEU A 342 -4.05 -1.00 -12.93
CA LEU A 342 -5.41 -1.36 -12.53
C LEU A 342 -5.41 -2.68 -11.74
N ASP A 343 -6.42 -2.86 -10.91
CA ASP A 343 -6.80 -4.17 -10.39
C ASP A 343 -7.42 -5.00 -11.54
N PRO A 344 -6.79 -6.12 -11.96
CA PRO A 344 -7.31 -6.95 -13.04
C PRO A 344 -8.69 -7.57 -12.74
N ASP A 345 -9.04 -7.74 -11.47
CA ASP A 345 -10.25 -8.46 -11.04
C ASP A 345 -11.45 -7.51 -10.80
N SER A 346 -11.21 -6.20 -10.79
CA SER A 346 -12.25 -5.15 -10.62
C SER A 346 -13.23 -5.03 -11.80
N GLY A 347 -12.84 -5.47 -13.00
CA GLY A 347 -13.57 -5.21 -14.24
C GLY A 347 -13.47 -3.78 -14.78
N VAL A 348 -12.74 -2.88 -14.10
CA VAL A 348 -12.65 -1.45 -14.45
C VAL A 348 -12.04 -1.19 -15.83
N TYR A 349 -11.24 -2.13 -16.35
CA TYR A 349 -10.61 -2.05 -17.67
C TYR A 349 -11.62 -1.82 -18.80
N ALA A 350 -12.77 -2.51 -18.79
CA ALA A 350 -13.78 -2.36 -19.83
C ALA A 350 -14.43 -0.97 -19.81
N THR A 351 -14.64 -0.41 -18.62
CA THR A 351 -15.16 0.94 -18.41
C THR A 351 -14.17 1.99 -18.87
N LEU A 352 -12.88 1.82 -18.54
CA LEU A 352 -11.78 2.67 -19.02
C LEU A 352 -11.72 2.65 -20.56
N GLU A 353 -11.77 1.46 -21.18
CA GLU A 353 -11.72 1.33 -22.63
C GLU A 353 -12.86 2.09 -23.32
N LYS A 354 -14.08 2.02 -22.76
CA LYS A 354 -15.22 2.78 -23.27
C LYS A 354 -14.98 4.29 -23.16
N ALA A 355 -14.57 4.79 -21.99
CA ALA A 355 -14.34 6.21 -21.77
C ALA A 355 -13.24 6.78 -22.69
N VAL A 356 -12.18 6.02 -22.94
CA VAL A 356 -11.11 6.45 -23.85
C VAL A 356 -11.60 6.60 -25.30
N ARG A 357 -12.58 5.81 -25.74
CA ARG A 357 -13.17 5.93 -27.08
C ARG A 357 -14.02 7.20 -27.25
N GLU A 358 -14.40 7.86 -26.16
CA GLU A 358 -15.20 9.09 -26.16
C GLU A 358 -14.33 10.37 -26.27
N TRP A 359 -13.01 10.23 -26.38
CA TRP A 359 -12.10 11.36 -26.57
C TRP A 359 -12.42 12.18 -27.85
N PRO A 360 -12.62 13.52 -27.75
CA PRO A 360 -13.20 14.30 -28.85
C PRO A 360 -12.22 14.78 -29.94
N GLU A 361 -10.91 14.79 -29.70
CA GLU A 361 -9.98 15.58 -30.55
C GLU A 361 -9.07 14.77 -31.48
N GLY A 362 -9.18 13.44 -31.48
CA GLY A 362 -8.31 12.67 -32.36
C GLY A 362 -8.31 11.17 -32.13
N ARG A 363 -7.26 10.53 -32.66
CA ARG A 363 -7.08 9.09 -32.56
C ARG A 363 -6.71 8.70 -31.14
N THR A 364 -7.29 7.59 -30.69
CA THR A 364 -6.96 6.94 -29.43
C THR A 364 -6.38 5.56 -29.68
N GLN A 365 -5.48 5.14 -28.78
CA GLN A 365 -4.91 3.80 -28.75
C GLN A 365 -4.83 3.35 -27.29
N ILE A 366 -5.15 2.07 -27.06
CA ILE A 366 -5.06 1.43 -25.75
C ILE A 366 -4.27 0.15 -25.90
N ASN A 367 -3.27 -0.05 -25.04
CA ASN A 367 -2.53 -1.30 -24.92
C ASN A 367 -2.54 -1.73 -23.46
N SER A 368 -2.68 -3.03 -23.19
CA SER A 368 -2.63 -3.57 -21.83
C SER A 368 -1.72 -4.78 -21.74
N LEU A 369 -1.15 -4.98 -20.55
CA LEU A 369 -0.24 -6.08 -20.23
C LEU A 369 -0.36 -6.40 -18.73
N LEU A 370 -0.40 -7.69 -18.37
CA LEU A 370 -0.16 -8.08 -16.98
C LEU A 370 1.31 -7.83 -16.66
N ASP A 371 1.55 -6.93 -15.71
CA ASP A 371 2.86 -6.51 -15.24
C ASP A 371 2.89 -6.56 -13.70
N PRO A 372 2.83 -7.78 -13.12
CA PRO A 372 2.84 -7.94 -11.67
C PRO A 372 4.13 -7.45 -11.05
N GLU A 373 5.27 -7.39 -11.74
CA GLU A 373 6.54 -6.91 -11.16
C GLU A 373 6.75 -5.39 -11.29
N TRP A 374 5.81 -4.68 -11.93
CA TRP A 374 5.91 -3.22 -12.19
C TRP A 374 7.11 -2.80 -13.04
N ASP A 375 7.60 -3.71 -13.89
CA ASP A 375 8.76 -3.47 -14.75
C ASP A 375 8.57 -2.24 -15.65
N THR A 376 7.34 -2.02 -16.12
CA THR A 376 7.02 -0.94 -17.07
C THR A 376 7.12 0.43 -16.41
N ILE A 377 6.46 0.64 -15.28
CA ILE A 377 6.52 1.92 -14.57
C ILE A 377 7.91 2.19 -13.99
N ASP A 378 8.63 1.13 -13.61
CA ASP A 378 10.02 1.26 -13.19
C ASP A 378 10.90 1.79 -14.32
N GLN A 379 10.72 1.30 -15.54
CA GLN A 379 11.44 1.81 -16.71
C GLN A 379 11.09 3.26 -17.03
N ILE A 380 9.81 3.63 -16.95
CA ILE A 380 9.33 5.00 -17.22
C ILE A 380 9.87 5.98 -16.18
N SER A 381 9.97 5.58 -14.91
CA SER A 381 10.42 6.43 -13.80
C SER A 381 11.95 6.58 -13.69
N ARG A 382 12.74 5.71 -14.36
CA ARG A 382 14.22 5.73 -14.32
C ARG A 382 14.85 7.12 -14.59
N PRO A 383 14.45 7.89 -15.61
CA PRO A 383 15.04 9.20 -15.86
C PRO A 383 14.81 10.18 -14.71
N VAL A 384 13.62 10.12 -14.09
CA VAL A 384 13.25 10.96 -12.94
C VAL A 384 14.08 10.58 -11.72
N ARG A 385 14.19 9.28 -11.40
CA ARG A 385 15.04 8.79 -10.29
C ARG A 385 16.49 9.24 -10.43
N ARG A 386 17.06 9.12 -11.64
CA ARG A 386 18.43 9.60 -11.92
C ARG A 386 18.61 11.09 -11.71
N GLN A 387 17.62 11.92 -12.08
CA GLN A 387 17.68 13.36 -11.87
C GLN A 387 17.61 13.72 -10.37
N LEU A 388 16.87 12.94 -9.59
CA LEU A 388 16.75 13.08 -8.14
C LEU A 388 17.96 12.49 -7.37
N GLY A 389 18.92 11.87 -8.05
CA GLY A 389 20.10 11.28 -7.44
C GLY A 389 19.85 9.95 -6.73
N GLN A 390 18.78 9.25 -7.12
CA GLN A 390 18.34 7.94 -6.61
C GLN A 390 18.72 6.79 -7.54
#